data_AF-M1D305-F1
#
_entry.id   AF-M1D305-F1
#
_cell.length_a   1.000
_cell.length_b   1.000
_cell.length_c   1.000
_cell.angle_alpha   90.00
_cell.angle_beta   90.00
_cell.angle_gamma   90.00
#
_symmetry.space_group_name_H-M   'P 1'
#
loop_
_entity.id
_entity.type
_entity.pdbx_description
1 polymer ?
#
loop_
_entity_poly.entity_id
_entity_poly.type
_entity_poly.pdbx_seq_one_letter_code
_entity_poly.pdbx_strand_id
1 'polypeptide(L)'
;MANSKYEYVKCFEVEDEVMYPNIIVVQIDGRDFGSFSEKHGFAKPNDDKALNLMNACAIKVLENFSDVIFAYGFNDEYSFVLKKETTFYQRRASKILSIIVSFFSSTYVTKWKEFFSQKELSVPPSFHSRVISCASMEVLQAYLLWRQTECHISNQYNTCLWKLVFSGKSEKEAKEILKGRQKQEQNELLFQQFGINYKDLPQIFRQGSCAIKIKVDDIVKYREDGTPVKRPRKKAIIVHSENVATKRFWNNYTCLIEELGSLAEGINKIKPEYLRSFQFESRLMLSTWIVVRVDGCHFHRFCEDNGFQKPNDEQALKLMTLVRFLCWRCLRILSLHMG
;
A
#
# COMPACT_ATOMS: atom_id res chain seq x y z
N MET A 1 -18.12 -0.36 40.26
CA MET A 1 -17.47 -0.99 39.08
C MET A 1 -18.52 -1.79 38.31
N ALA A 2 -19.20 -1.20 37.33
CA ALA A 2 -20.31 -1.84 36.62
C ALA A 2 -19.88 -2.78 35.46
N ASN A 3 -18.58 -2.83 35.13
CA ASN A 3 -18.07 -3.54 33.94
C ASN A 3 -17.41 -4.90 34.23
N SER A 4 -17.29 -5.36 35.48
CA SER A 4 -16.58 -6.62 35.79
C SER A 4 -17.30 -7.87 35.22
N LYS A 5 -18.64 -7.84 35.14
CA LYS A 5 -19.44 -8.96 34.60
C LYS A 5 -19.10 -9.32 33.15
N TYR A 6 -18.64 -8.35 32.35
CA TYR A 6 -18.37 -8.54 30.92
C TYR A 6 -16.89 -8.49 30.58
N GLU A 7 -16.01 -8.32 31.56
CA GLU A 7 -14.57 -8.19 31.30
C GLU A 7 -13.95 -9.45 30.70
N TYR A 8 -14.54 -10.62 30.96
CA TYR A 8 -14.12 -11.91 30.38
C TYR A 8 -14.10 -11.92 28.85
N VAL A 9 -14.86 -11.04 28.18
CA VAL A 9 -14.86 -10.98 26.71
C VAL A 9 -13.52 -10.52 26.13
N LYS A 10 -12.72 -9.78 26.92
CA LYS A 10 -11.35 -9.40 26.51
C LYS A 10 -10.43 -10.62 26.40
N CYS A 11 -10.70 -11.70 27.12
CA CYS A 11 -9.89 -12.91 27.07
C CYS A 11 -10.00 -13.66 25.72
N PHE A 12 -10.96 -13.29 24.86
CA PHE A 12 -11.05 -13.81 23.50
C PHE A 12 -10.24 -13.00 22.48
N GLU A 13 -9.65 -11.86 22.87
CA GLU A 13 -8.72 -11.14 22.00
C GLU A 13 -7.45 -11.98 21.83
N VAL A 14 -7.08 -12.27 20.58
CA VAL A 14 -5.85 -13.00 20.27
C VAL A 14 -4.69 -12.02 20.29
N GLU A 15 -3.63 -12.38 21.02
CA GLU A 15 -2.36 -11.67 20.94
C GLU A 15 -1.68 -11.93 19.59
N ASP A 16 -1.37 -10.87 18.88
CA ASP A 16 -0.82 -10.91 17.53
C ASP A 16 0.43 -10.02 17.39
N GLU A 17 1.23 -9.98 18.44
CA GLU A 17 2.50 -9.26 18.46
C GLU A 17 3.50 -9.88 17.48
N VAL A 18 4.07 -9.04 16.61
CA VAL A 18 5.17 -9.44 15.74
C VAL A 18 6.47 -9.46 16.53
N MET A 19 6.95 -10.65 16.88
CA MET A 19 8.15 -10.85 17.70
C MET A 19 9.40 -10.18 17.13
N TYR A 20 10.27 -9.68 18.00
CA TYR A 20 11.64 -9.31 17.62
C TYR A 20 12.44 -10.56 17.18
N PRO A 21 13.45 -10.42 16.29
CA PRO A 21 13.91 -9.20 15.61
C PRO A 21 13.22 -8.94 14.27
N ASN A 22 12.01 -9.47 14.04
CA ASN A 22 11.35 -9.37 12.73
C ASN A 22 11.06 -7.91 12.34
N ILE A 23 11.38 -7.58 11.10
CA ILE A 23 11.01 -6.31 10.46
C ILE A 23 9.57 -6.44 9.96
N ILE A 24 8.76 -5.44 10.25
CA ILE A 24 7.33 -5.43 9.89
C ILE A 24 7.17 -4.76 8.53
N VAL A 25 6.57 -5.47 7.58
CA VAL A 25 6.12 -4.92 6.31
C VAL A 25 4.61 -5.01 6.23
N VAL A 26 3.95 -3.88 5.99
CA VAL A 26 2.50 -3.81 5.81
C VAL A 26 2.22 -3.67 4.33
N GLN A 27 1.68 -4.72 3.73
CA GLN A 27 1.23 -4.68 2.34
C GLN A 27 -0.23 -4.27 2.29
N ILE A 28 -0.56 -3.39 1.36
CA ILE A 28 -1.89 -2.91 1.03
C ILE A 28 -2.14 -3.23 -0.43
N ASP A 29 -3.33 -3.72 -0.75
CA ASP A 29 -3.74 -4.10 -2.10
C ASP A 29 -5.20 -3.71 -2.33
N GLY A 30 -5.52 -3.28 -3.55
CA GLY A 30 -6.83 -2.83 -3.97
C GLY A 30 -7.82 -3.99 -4.09
N ARG A 31 -8.91 -3.97 -3.32
CA ARG A 31 -9.98 -4.97 -3.46
C ARG A 31 -10.76 -4.70 -4.75
N ASP A 32 -10.82 -5.71 -5.62
CA ASP A 32 -11.55 -5.69 -6.90
C ASP A 32 -11.19 -4.48 -7.78
N PHE A 33 -9.91 -4.07 -7.74
CA PHE A 33 -9.47 -2.84 -8.38
C PHE A 33 -9.56 -2.88 -9.91
N GLY A 34 -9.62 -4.08 -10.50
CA GLY A 34 -9.97 -4.28 -11.92
C GLY A 34 -11.31 -3.63 -12.26
N SER A 35 -12.38 -3.98 -11.52
CA SER A 35 -13.71 -3.39 -11.70
C SER A 35 -13.73 -1.91 -11.31
N PHE A 36 -13.02 -1.54 -10.25
CA PHE A 36 -12.88 -0.13 -9.86
C PHE A 36 -12.29 0.72 -11.00
N SER A 37 -11.22 0.22 -11.63
CA SER A 37 -10.52 0.91 -12.71
C SER A 37 -11.38 1.06 -13.97
N GLU A 38 -12.19 0.04 -14.29
CA GLU A 38 -13.11 0.06 -15.42
C GLU A 38 -14.25 1.08 -15.20
N LYS A 39 -14.90 1.05 -14.04
CA LYS A 39 -15.98 1.99 -13.68
C LYS A 39 -15.52 3.45 -13.71
N HIS A 40 -14.27 3.70 -13.37
CA HIS A 40 -13.70 5.05 -13.40
C HIS A 40 -12.95 5.37 -14.71
N GLY A 41 -12.98 4.48 -15.69
CA GLY A 41 -12.37 4.67 -17.01
C GLY A 41 -10.88 4.99 -16.92
N PHE A 42 -10.12 4.19 -16.18
CA PHE A 42 -8.67 4.30 -16.10
C PHE A 42 -8.03 3.87 -17.42
N ALA A 43 -6.98 4.59 -17.82
CA ALA A 43 -6.20 4.24 -19.00
C ALA A 43 -5.56 2.84 -18.85
N LYS A 44 -5.45 2.13 -19.97
CA LYS A 44 -4.81 0.81 -20.04
C LYS A 44 -3.58 0.86 -20.95
N PRO A 45 -2.49 0.14 -20.64
CA PRO A 45 -2.32 -0.76 -19.48
C PRO A 45 -2.13 -0.03 -18.14
N ASN A 46 -1.72 1.24 -18.15
CA ASN A 46 -1.42 2.02 -16.96
C ASN A 46 -2.08 3.39 -17.03
N ASP A 47 -2.58 3.87 -15.88
CA ASP A 47 -3.10 5.21 -15.70
C ASP A 47 -2.16 6.00 -14.78
N ASP A 48 -1.45 6.97 -15.35
CA ASP A 48 -0.45 7.77 -14.62
C ASP A 48 -1.08 8.55 -13.45
N LYS A 49 -2.31 9.05 -13.61
CA LYS A 49 -2.99 9.79 -12.54
C LYS A 49 -3.36 8.87 -11.38
N ALA A 50 -3.83 7.65 -11.68
CA ALA A 50 -4.13 6.66 -10.66
C ALA A 50 -2.87 6.25 -9.87
N LEU A 51 -1.77 6.00 -10.56
CA LEU A 51 -0.50 5.65 -9.92
C LEU A 51 0.06 6.82 -9.09
N ASN A 52 -0.03 8.04 -9.59
CA ASN A 52 0.39 9.22 -8.84
C ASN A 52 -0.50 9.51 -7.63
N LEU A 53 -1.81 9.18 -7.68
CA LEU A 53 -2.68 9.22 -6.51
C LEU A 53 -2.25 8.19 -5.46
N MET A 54 -1.95 6.95 -5.85
CA MET A 54 -1.39 5.93 -4.94
C MET A 54 -0.07 6.40 -4.32
N ASN A 55 0.81 7.01 -5.11
CA ASN A 55 2.07 7.59 -4.65
C ASN A 55 1.85 8.72 -3.62
N ALA A 56 0.90 9.62 -3.87
CA ALA A 56 0.56 10.69 -2.94
C ALA A 56 0.00 10.14 -1.62
N CYS A 57 -0.76 9.04 -1.66
CA CYS A 57 -1.22 8.35 -0.46
C CYS A 57 -0.05 7.75 0.33
N ALA A 58 0.90 7.10 -0.35
CA ALA A 58 2.09 6.56 0.29
C ALA A 58 2.96 7.64 0.94
N ILE A 59 3.14 8.80 0.28
CA ILE A 59 3.80 9.96 0.87
C ILE A 59 3.12 10.39 2.16
N LYS A 60 1.79 10.48 2.18
CA LYS A 60 1.04 10.83 3.39
C LYS A 60 1.17 9.79 4.50
N VAL A 61 1.20 8.49 4.17
CA VAL A 61 1.49 7.44 5.16
C VAL A 61 2.88 7.66 5.77
N LEU A 62 3.90 7.90 4.96
CA LEU A 62 5.25 8.19 5.46
C LEU A 62 5.24 9.45 6.35
N GLU A 63 4.63 10.55 5.91
CA GLU A 63 4.55 11.79 6.68
C GLU A 63 3.84 11.62 8.03
N ASN A 64 2.75 10.87 8.06
CA ASN A 64 1.92 10.69 9.25
C ASN A 64 2.48 9.66 10.24
N PHE A 65 3.14 8.60 9.75
CA PHE A 65 3.66 7.52 10.58
C PHE A 65 5.19 7.56 10.59
N SER A 66 5.77 8.10 11.66
CA SER A 66 7.23 8.29 11.81
C SER A 66 8.02 7.00 11.61
N ASP A 67 7.47 5.88 12.07
CA ASP A 67 8.10 4.56 12.05
C ASP A 67 8.09 3.89 10.68
N VAL A 68 7.29 4.37 9.72
CA VAL A 68 7.34 3.90 8.33
C VAL A 68 8.50 4.60 7.63
N ILE A 69 9.52 3.84 7.23
CA ILE A 69 10.80 4.39 6.73
C ILE A 69 10.86 4.34 5.20
N PHE A 70 10.30 3.29 4.63
CA PHE A 70 10.34 3.01 3.20
C PHE A 70 8.99 2.47 2.75
N ALA A 71 8.59 2.79 1.52
CA ALA A 71 7.50 2.08 0.87
C ALA A 71 7.81 1.80 -0.60
N TYR A 72 7.23 0.72 -1.12
CA TYR A 72 7.31 0.36 -2.52
C TYR A 72 5.92 0.02 -3.04
N GLY A 73 5.51 0.57 -4.18
CA GLY A 73 4.20 0.31 -4.76
C GLY A 73 4.20 0.24 -6.28
N PHE A 74 3.27 -0.51 -6.83
CA PHE A 74 3.00 -0.66 -8.25
C PHE A 74 1.56 -1.13 -8.43
N ASN A 75 0.96 -0.88 -9.60
CA ASN A 75 -0.46 -1.11 -9.85
C ASN A 75 -1.32 -0.50 -8.72
N ASP A 76 -2.11 -1.32 -8.05
CA ASP A 76 -3.01 -1.06 -6.95
C ASP A 76 -2.45 -1.50 -5.58
N GLU A 77 -1.16 -1.85 -5.52
CA GLU A 77 -0.48 -2.34 -4.32
C GLU A 77 0.54 -1.33 -3.76
N TYR A 78 0.67 -1.29 -2.44
CA TYR A 78 1.76 -0.62 -1.73
C TYR A 78 2.24 -1.43 -0.51
N SER A 79 3.54 -1.56 -0.35
CA SER A 79 4.21 -2.19 0.80
C SER A 79 4.94 -1.15 1.64
N PHE A 80 4.63 -1.05 2.92
CA PHE A 80 5.21 -0.10 3.88
C PHE A 80 6.12 -0.83 4.88
N VAL A 81 7.39 -0.47 4.92
CA VAL A 81 8.39 -1.06 5.79
C VAL A 81 8.58 -0.19 7.03
N LEU A 82 8.36 -0.77 8.21
CA LEU A 82 8.58 -0.11 9.48
C LEU A 82 10.03 -0.29 9.93
N LYS A 83 10.56 0.70 10.69
CA LYS A 83 11.89 0.62 11.32
C LYS A 83 12.01 -0.64 12.18
N LYS A 84 13.20 -1.21 12.24
CA LYS A 84 13.43 -2.53 12.85
C LYS A 84 13.05 -2.58 14.34
N GLU A 85 13.39 -1.52 15.07
CA GLU A 85 13.16 -1.36 16.52
C GLU A 85 11.80 -0.72 16.84
N THR A 86 10.85 -0.76 15.91
CA THR A 86 9.51 -0.17 16.15
C THR A 86 8.82 -0.80 17.36
N THR A 87 8.27 0.05 18.21
CA THR A 87 7.33 -0.30 19.30
C THR A 87 5.91 0.17 18.98
N PHE A 88 5.66 0.61 17.75
CA PHE A 88 4.38 1.16 17.30
C PHE A 88 3.24 0.19 17.61
N TYR A 89 2.25 0.63 18.40
CA TYR A 89 1.14 -0.19 18.89
C TYR A 89 1.54 -1.53 19.50
N GLN A 90 2.66 -1.57 20.24
CA GLN A 90 3.19 -2.81 20.85
C GLN A 90 3.37 -3.91 19.80
N ARG A 91 3.67 -3.53 18.55
CA ARG A 91 3.92 -4.46 17.44
C ARG A 91 2.76 -5.41 17.11
N ARG A 92 1.54 -5.09 17.56
CA ARG A 92 0.33 -5.85 17.24
C ARG A 92 -0.03 -5.74 15.77
N ALA A 93 0.06 -6.84 15.03
CA ALA A 93 -0.11 -6.88 13.59
C ALA A 93 -1.45 -6.27 13.13
N SER A 94 -2.55 -6.68 13.74
CA SER A 94 -3.92 -6.21 13.45
C SER A 94 -4.08 -4.70 13.64
N LYS A 95 -3.46 -4.12 14.69
CA LYS A 95 -3.52 -2.67 14.94
C LYS A 95 -2.70 -1.90 13.92
N ILE A 96 -1.47 -2.34 13.68
CA ILE A 96 -0.58 -1.68 12.72
C ILE A 96 -1.22 -1.68 11.33
N LEU A 97 -1.64 -2.85 10.83
CA LEU A 97 -2.20 -2.95 9.49
C LEU A 97 -3.49 -2.16 9.34
N SER A 98 -4.42 -2.26 10.31
CA SER A 98 -5.72 -1.58 10.22
C SER A 98 -5.59 -0.06 10.22
N ILE A 99 -4.66 0.49 11.01
CA ILE A 99 -4.42 1.93 11.07
C ILE A 99 -3.79 2.43 9.76
N ILE A 100 -2.80 1.71 9.22
CA ILE A 100 -2.14 2.13 7.97
C ILE A 100 -3.12 2.02 6.79
N VAL A 101 -3.88 0.92 6.66
CA VAL A 101 -4.82 0.76 5.54
C VAL A 101 -6.01 1.70 5.63
N SER A 102 -6.54 1.97 6.82
CA SER A 102 -7.64 2.93 6.98
C SER A 102 -7.19 4.35 6.63
N PHE A 103 -5.99 4.76 7.07
CA PHE A 103 -5.41 6.05 6.72
C PHE A 103 -5.09 6.16 5.22
N PHE A 104 -4.54 5.10 4.61
CA PHE A 104 -4.30 5.08 3.16
C PHE A 104 -5.61 5.21 2.37
N SER A 105 -6.64 4.45 2.75
CA SER A 105 -7.95 4.47 2.10
C SER A 105 -8.62 5.84 2.21
N SER A 106 -8.59 6.47 3.39
CA SER A 106 -9.16 7.82 3.57
C SER A 106 -8.36 8.89 2.82
N THR A 107 -7.04 8.75 2.75
CA THR A 107 -6.19 9.64 1.96
C THR A 107 -6.50 9.51 0.47
N TYR A 108 -6.71 8.29 -0.04
CA TYR A 108 -7.07 8.06 -1.43
C TYR A 108 -8.36 8.78 -1.81
N VAL A 109 -9.39 8.69 -0.96
CA VAL A 109 -10.68 9.37 -1.18
C VAL A 109 -10.51 10.88 -1.13
N THR A 110 -9.83 11.42 -0.12
CA THR A 110 -9.67 12.86 0.06
C THR A 110 -8.82 13.50 -1.03
N LYS A 111 -7.80 12.79 -1.53
CA LYS A 111 -6.94 13.26 -2.62
C LYS A 111 -7.49 13.01 -4.01
N TRP A 112 -8.56 12.24 -4.18
CA TRP A 112 -9.11 11.88 -5.49
C TRP A 112 -9.27 13.08 -6.42
N LYS A 113 -9.87 14.17 -5.92
CA LYS A 113 -10.15 15.39 -6.71
C LYS A 113 -8.90 16.16 -7.13
N GLU A 114 -7.78 15.99 -6.43
CA GLU A 114 -6.50 16.60 -6.82
C GLU A 114 -5.96 15.97 -8.13
N PHE A 115 -6.21 14.68 -8.34
CA PHE A 115 -5.73 13.93 -9.52
C PHE A 115 -6.80 13.79 -10.60
N PHE A 116 -8.06 13.70 -10.19
CA PHE A 116 -9.23 13.50 -11.05
C PHE A 116 -10.25 14.63 -10.85
N SER A 117 -9.87 15.86 -11.20
CA SER A 117 -10.72 17.05 -11.02
C SER A 117 -12.11 16.90 -11.65
N GLN A 118 -12.19 16.31 -12.83
CA GLN A 118 -13.43 16.16 -13.61
C GLN A 118 -14.15 14.82 -13.41
N LYS A 119 -13.61 13.88 -12.63
CA LYS A 119 -14.28 12.59 -12.36
C LYS A 119 -14.77 12.56 -10.92
N GLU A 120 -16.03 12.22 -10.73
CA GLU A 120 -16.53 11.88 -9.40
C GLU A 120 -16.08 10.47 -8.98
N LEU A 121 -15.89 10.28 -7.68
CA LEU A 121 -15.62 8.97 -7.11
C LEU A 121 -16.96 8.23 -6.96
N SER A 122 -17.31 7.45 -8.00
CA SER A 122 -18.62 6.80 -8.12
C SER A 122 -18.83 5.62 -7.16
N VAL A 123 -17.75 4.88 -6.89
CA VAL A 123 -17.74 3.79 -5.90
C VAL A 123 -16.58 4.02 -4.94
N PRO A 124 -16.77 3.80 -3.62
CA PRO A 124 -15.69 3.96 -2.66
C PRO A 124 -14.60 2.92 -2.95
N PRO A 125 -13.31 3.32 -2.93
CA PRO A 125 -12.22 2.36 -3.01
C PRO A 125 -12.23 1.50 -1.75
N SER A 126 -11.79 0.25 -1.89
CA SER A 126 -11.55 -0.63 -0.77
C SER A 126 -10.18 -1.24 -0.93
N PHE A 127 -9.43 -1.31 0.16
CA PHE A 127 -8.12 -1.92 0.20
C PHE A 127 -8.12 -2.99 1.30
N HIS A 128 -7.46 -4.10 1.03
CA HIS A 128 -7.10 -5.06 2.07
C HIS A 128 -5.63 -4.90 2.44
N SER A 129 -5.27 -5.40 3.62
CA SER A 129 -3.89 -5.31 4.09
C SER A 129 -3.49 -6.55 4.86
N ARG A 130 -2.20 -6.87 4.82
CA ARG A 130 -1.58 -7.93 5.60
C ARG A 130 -0.20 -7.50 6.10
N VAL A 131 0.24 -8.16 7.17
CA VAL A 131 1.58 -7.99 7.72
C VAL A 131 2.47 -9.14 7.25
N ILE A 132 3.58 -8.79 6.62
CA ILE A 132 4.69 -9.70 6.33
C ILE A 132 5.77 -9.47 7.39
N SER A 133 6.19 -10.54 8.06
CA SER A 133 7.28 -10.51 9.02
C SER A 133 8.58 -10.96 8.36
N CYS A 134 9.55 -10.06 8.26
CA CYS A 134 10.87 -10.35 7.69
C CYS A 134 11.89 -10.58 8.81
N ALA A 135 12.31 -11.83 9.01
CA ALA A 135 13.22 -12.20 10.10
C ALA A 135 14.63 -11.59 10.00
N SER A 136 15.03 -11.09 8.83
CA SER A 136 16.33 -10.45 8.61
C SER A 136 16.27 -9.46 7.45
N MET A 137 17.34 -8.68 7.27
CA MET A 137 17.51 -7.80 6.10
C MET A 137 17.56 -8.57 4.78
N GLU A 138 18.07 -9.81 4.77
CA GLU A 138 18.07 -10.68 3.59
C GLU A 138 16.63 -11.04 3.18
N VAL A 139 15.77 -11.34 4.16
CA VAL A 139 14.34 -11.64 3.90
C VAL A 139 13.61 -10.41 3.39
N LEU A 140 13.88 -9.22 3.95
CA LEU A 140 13.31 -7.96 3.46
C LEU A 140 13.78 -7.66 2.02
N GLN A 141 15.07 -7.86 1.74
CA GLN A 141 15.63 -7.69 0.39
C GLN A 141 14.96 -8.63 -0.61
N ALA A 142 14.78 -9.90 -0.24
CA ALA A 142 14.09 -10.89 -1.06
C ALA A 142 12.62 -10.51 -1.30
N TYR A 143 11.93 -9.98 -0.29
CA TYR A 143 10.57 -9.46 -0.43
C TYR A 143 10.49 -8.29 -1.42
N LEU A 144 11.39 -7.31 -1.32
CA LEU A 144 11.41 -6.16 -2.23
C LEU A 144 11.75 -6.56 -3.66
N LEU A 145 12.71 -7.48 -3.83
CA LEU A 145 13.03 -8.05 -5.14
C LEU A 145 11.83 -8.78 -5.74
N TRP A 146 11.07 -9.52 -4.92
CA TRP A 146 9.85 -10.20 -5.34
C TRP A 146 8.83 -9.19 -5.87
N ARG A 147 8.49 -8.16 -5.08
CA ARG A 147 7.51 -7.14 -5.48
C ARG A 147 7.93 -6.41 -6.75
N GLN A 148 9.20 -6.07 -6.91
CA GLN A 148 9.68 -5.42 -8.13
C GLN A 148 9.72 -6.36 -9.35
N THR A 149 10.01 -7.64 -9.15
CA THR A 149 9.94 -8.65 -10.20
C THR A 149 8.50 -8.83 -10.68
N GLU A 150 7.53 -8.89 -9.76
CA GLU A 150 6.10 -8.96 -10.11
C GLU A 150 5.64 -7.72 -10.88
N CYS A 151 6.09 -6.51 -10.49
CA CYS A 151 5.82 -5.28 -11.25
C CYS A 151 6.30 -5.40 -12.70
N HIS A 152 7.53 -5.87 -12.92
CA HIS A 152 8.07 -6.06 -14.26
C HIS A 152 7.27 -7.06 -15.09
N ILE A 153 6.96 -8.21 -14.50
CA ILE A 153 6.24 -9.29 -15.18
C ILE A 153 4.82 -8.82 -15.52
N SER A 154 4.10 -8.25 -14.55
CA SER A 154 2.73 -7.81 -14.75
C SER A 154 2.64 -6.68 -15.76
N ASN A 155 3.50 -5.67 -15.67
CA ASN A 155 3.47 -4.53 -16.57
C ASN A 155 3.80 -4.92 -18.02
N GLN A 156 4.80 -5.79 -18.22
CA GLN A 156 5.15 -6.27 -19.54
C GLN A 156 4.01 -7.09 -20.17
N TYR A 157 3.43 -8.01 -19.39
CA TYR A 157 2.28 -8.81 -19.82
C TYR A 157 1.08 -7.91 -20.17
N ASN A 158 0.71 -6.99 -19.26
CA ASN A 158 -0.41 -6.07 -19.47
C ASN A 158 -0.19 -5.16 -20.67
N THR A 159 1.04 -4.69 -20.90
CA THR A 159 1.36 -3.88 -22.09
C THR A 159 1.12 -4.67 -23.37
N CYS A 160 1.57 -5.93 -23.44
CA CYS A 160 1.28 -6.79 -24.58
C CYS A 160 -0.22 -7.01 -24.75
N LEU A 161 -0.91 -7.34 -23.66
CA LEU A 161 -2.33 -7.66 -23.65
C LEU A 161 -3.15 -6.51 -24.22
N TRP A 162 -2.97 -5.30 -23.67
CA TRP A 162 -3.75 -4.16 -24.08
C TRP A 162 -3.38 -3.65 -25.48
N LYS A 163 -2.13 -3.81 -25.93
CA LYS A 163 -1.76 -3.50 -27.32
C LYS A 163 -2.43 -4.43 -28.33
N LEU A 164 -2.51 -5.73 -28.00
CA LEU A 164 -3.26 -6.70 -28.79
C LEU A 164 -4.76 -6.35 -28.83
N VAL A 165 -5.34 -5.98 -27.68
CA VAL A 165 -6.74 -5.55 -27.62
C VAL A 165 -6.98 -4.28 -28.45
N PHE A 166 -6.11 -3.27 -28.34
CA PHE A 166 -6.20 -2.05 -29.15
C PHE A 166 -5.98 -2.29 -30.65
N SER A 167 -5.32 -3.39 -31.04
CA SER A 167 -5.23 -3.81 -32.45
C SER A 167 -6.48 -4.54 -32.98
N GLY A 168 -7.57 -4.57 -32.19
CA GLY A 168 -8.85 -5.14 -32.60
C GLY A 168 -9.08 -6.59 -32.16
N LYS A 169 -8.21 -7.18 -31.33
CA LYS A 169 -8.44 -8.51 -30.76
C LYS A 169 -9.35 -8.43 -29.53
N SER A 170 -10.13 -9.47 -29.30
CA SER A 170 -10.82 -9.63 -28.02
C SER A 170 -9.82 -9.90 -26.88
N GLU A 171 -10.19 -9.59 -25.65
CA GLU A 171 -9.35 -9.93 -24.48
C GLU A 171 -9.04 -11.42 -24.38
N LYS A 172 -10.00 -12.28 -24.75
CA LYS A 172 -9.84 -13.74 -24.71
C LYS A 172 -8.78 -14.19 -25.71
N GLU A 173 -8.84 -13.68 -26.94
CA GLU A 173 -7.83 -13.98 -27.96
C GLU A 173 -6.45 -13.45 -27.57
N ALA A 174 -6.38 -12.22 -27.03
CA ALA A 174 -5.12 -11.64 -26.58
C ALA A 174 -4.50 -12.47 -25.44
N LYS A 175 -5.31 -12.94 -24.48
CA LYS A 175 -4.86 -13.84 -23.40
C LYS A 175 -4.34 -15.18 -23.93
N GLU A 176 -5.02 -15.79 -24.90
CA GLU A 176 -4.56 -17.04 -25.52
C GLU A 176 -3.27 -16.84 -26.33
N ILE A 177 -3.08 -15.71 -27.02
CA ILE A 177 -1.82 -15.38 -27.71
C ILE A 177 -0.66 -15.28 -26.72
N LEU A 178 -0.88 -14.70 -25.54
CA LEU A 178 0.16 -14.50 -24.53
C LEU A 178 0.39 -15.71 -23.62
N LYS A 179 -0.48 -16.71 -23.71
CA LYS A 179 -0.43 -17.90 -22.87
C LYS A 179 0.87 -18.66 -23.09
N GLY A 180 1.58 -18.94 -22.00
CA GLY A 180 2.86 -19.66 -22.04
C GLY A 180 4.04 -18.85 -22.56
N ARG A 181 3.85 -17.59 -23.01
CA ARG A 181 4.94 -16.78 -23.53
C ARG A 181 5.89 -16.31 -22.45
N GLN A 182 7.19 -16.48 -22.70
CA GLN A 182 8.25 -16.01 -21.82
C GLN A 182 8.50 -14.51 -22.00
N LYS A 183 9.28 -13.94 -21.06
CA LYS A 183 9.66 -12.52 -21.03
C LYS A 183 10.28 -12.04 -22.35
N GLN A 184 11.13 -12.85 -22.97
CA GLN A 184 11.79 -12.50 -24.23
C GLN A 184 10.79 -12.42 -25.39
N GLU A 185 9.93 -13.43 -25.53
CA GLU A 185 8.90 -13.48 -26.57
C GLU A 185 7.89 -12.35 -26.45
N GLN A 186 7.57 -11.92 -25.23
CA GLN A 186 6.74 -10.73 -25.00
C GLN A 186 7.42 -9.43 -25.46
N ASN A 187 8.73 -9.28 -25.23
CA ASN A 187 9.49 -8.12 -25.73
C ASN A 187 9.56 -8.12 -27.26
N GLU A 188 9.82 -9.27 -27.87
CA GLU A 188 9.84 -9.42 -29.32
C GLU A 188 8.47 -9.10 -29.93
N LEU A 189 7.38 -9.55 -29.32
CA LEU A 189 6.02 -9.21 -29.73
C LEU A 189 5.76 -7.70 -29.68
N LEU A 190 6.15 -7.02 -28.59
CA LEU A 190 6.00 -5.57 -28.46
C LEU A 190 6.79 -4.81 -29.54
N PHE A 191 8.02 -5.24 -29.79
CA PHE A 191 8.90 -4.57 -30.73
C PHE A 191 8.47 -4.81 -32.18
N GLN A 192 8.23 -6.07 -32.58
CA GLN A 192 7.94 -6.42 -33.97
C GLN A 192 6.55 -6.00 -34.41
N GLN A 193 5.52 -6.15 -33.57
CA GLN A 193 4.14 -5.85 -33.98
C GLN A 193 3.74 -4.40 -33.71
N PHE A 194 4.31 -3.77 -32.67
CA PHE A 194 3.88 -2.45 -32.22
C PHE A 194 4.98 -1.39 -32.25
N GLY A 195 6.22 -1.75 -32.59
CA GLY A 195 7.35 -0.82 -32.57
C GLY A 195 7.69 -0.32 -31.16
N ILE A 196 7.27 -1.03 -30.10
CA ILE A 196 7.44 -0.60 -28.72
C ILE A 196 8.64 -1.32 -28.11
N ASN A 197 9.67 -0.55 -27.77
CA ASN A 197 10.73 -1.03 -26.90
C ASN A 197 10.28 -0.87 -25.43
N TYR A 198 10.13 -1.98 -24.72
CA TYR A 198 9.72 -1.97 -23.32
C TYR A 198 10.62 -1.06 -22.48
N LYS A 199 11.94 -1.04 -22.71
CA LYS A 199 12.88 -0.22 -21.92
C LYS A 199 12.64 1.29 -22.03
N ASP A 200 11.93 1.74 -23.04
CA ASP A 200 11.66 3.17 -23.27
C ASP A 200 10.34 3.62 -22.62
N LEU A 201 9.56 2.68 -22.06
CA LEU A 201 8.37 3.02 -21.28
C LEU A 201 8.75 3.79 -20.00
N PRO A 202 7.87 4.67 -19.50
CA PRO A 202 8.07 5.41 -18.26
C PRO A 202 8.50 4.52 -17.09
N GLN A 203 9.46 4.99 -16.29
CA GLN A 203 10.01 4.20 -15.19
C GLN A 203 8.95 3.85 -14.14
N ILE A 204 8.00 4.74 -13.86
CA ILE A 204 6.88 4.47 -12.93
C ILE A 204 6.09 3.21 -13.29
N PHE A 205 5.90 2.92 -14.58
CA PHE A 205 5.18 1.72 -15.04
C PHE A 205 6.04 0.47 -14.94
N ARG A 206 7.33 0.59 -15.23
CA ARG A 206 8.23 -0.57 -15.30
C ARG A 206 8.79 -0.97 -13.95
N GLN A 207 9.12 0.01 -13.14
CA GLN A 207 9.93 -0.14 -11.93
C GLN A 207 9.12 0.01 -10.65
N GLY A 208 7.85 0.40 -10.76
CA GLY A 208 7.06 0.86 -9.62
C GLY A 208 7.59 2.17 -9.04
N SER A 209 7.15 2.49 -7.82
CA SER A 209 7.48 3.72 -7.11
C SER A 209 7.99 3.40 -5.72
N CYS A 210 9.10 4.03 -5.33
CA CYS A 210 9.61 3.99 -3.96
C CYS A 210 9.31 5.30 -3.25
N ALA A 211 8.64 5.24 -2.11
CA ALA A 211 8.53 6.37 -1.20
C ALA A 211 9.61 6.27 -0.12
N ILE A 212 10.42 7.31 0.05
CA ILE A 212 11.55 7.33 1.00
C ILE A 212 11.53 8.64 1.79
N LYS A 213 11.79 8.57 3.10
CA LYS A 213 12.05 9.76 3.93
C LYS A 213 13.50 10.19 3.83
N ILE A 214 13.78 11.31 3.18
CA ILE A 214 15.13 11.88 3.12
C ILE A 214 15.26 13.07 4.08
N LYS A 215 16.49 13.32 4.56
CA LYS A 215 16.84 14.54 5.29
C LYS A 215 17.13 15.63 4.25
N VAL A 216 16.38 16.73 4.29
CA VAL A 216 16.57 17.91 3.44
C VAL A 216 16.75 19.15 4.29
N ASP A 217 17.62 20.06 3.86
CA ASP A 217 17.80 21.35 4.50
C ASP A 217 16.70 22.32 4.04
N ASP A 218 15.78 22.64 4.94
CA ASP A 218 14.67 23.55 4.68
C ASP A 218 15.02 24.96 5.16
N ILE A 219 14.72 25.99 4.36
CA ILE A 219 14.98 27.39 4.73
C ILE A 219 13.83 27.86 5.60
N VAL A 220 14.10 28.07 6.89
CA VAL A 220 13.05 28.41 7.86
C VAL A 220 12.85 29.92 7.98
N LYS A 221 13.90 30.70 7.77
CA LYS A 221 13.86 32.17 7.76
C LYS A 221 15.12 32.73 7.10
N TYR A 222 15.06 34.00 6.72
CA TYR A 222 16.22 34.79 6.35
C TYR A 222 16.62 35.66 7.56
N ARG A 223 17.93 35.81 7.79
CA ARG A 223 18.44 36.80 8.76
C ARG A 223 18.31 38.21 8.16
N GLU A 224 18.51 39.23 8.98
CA GLU A 224 18.45 40.65 8.54
C GLU A 224 19.47 40.98 7.44
N ASP A 225 20.57 40.23 7.35
CA ASP A 225 21.60 40.33 6.30
C ASP A 225 21.25 39.53 5.01
N GLY A 226 20.06 38.94 4.93
CA GLY A 226 19.62 38.12 3.79
C GLY A 226 20.16 36.69 3.78
N THR A 227 20.91 36.24 4.79
CA THR A 227 21.41 34.86 4.84
C THR A 227 20.31 33.85 5.22
N PRO A 228 20.15 32.73 4.49
CA PRO A 228 19.12 31.74 4.79
C PRO A 228 19.50 30.88 6.00
N VAL A 229 18.60 30.78 6.98
CA VAL A 229 18.72 29.86 8.11
C VAL A 229 18.10 28.52 7.72
N LYS A 230 18.98 27.55 7.44
CA LYS A 230 18.59 26.18 7.09
C LYS A 230 18.41 25.32 8.33
N ARG A 231 17.39 24.46 8.35
CA ARG A 231 17.22 23.39 9.35
C ARG A 231 16.94 22.06 8.66
N PRO A 232 17.57 20.96 9.11
CA PRO A 232 17.30 19.65 8.55
C PRO A 232 15.87 19.22 8.90
N ARG A 233 15.11 18.79 7.90
CA ARG A 233 13.77 18.22 8.04
C ARG A 233 13.69 16.90 7.28
N LYS A 234 12.91 15.95 7.80
CA LYS A 234 12.58 14.71 7.08
C LYS A 234 11.45 15.02 6.10
N LYS A 235 11.67 14.78 4.80
CA LYS A 235 10.65 14.91 3.75
C LYS A 235 10.51 13.58 3.02
N ALA A 236 9.27 13.17 2.76
CA ALA A 236 9.00 12.01 1.94
C ALA A 236 9.08 12.38 0.45
N ILE A 237 9.75 11.56 -0.35
CA ILE A 237 9.89 11.73 -1.81
C ILE A 237 9.57 10.43 -2.53
N ILE A 238 9.17 10.53 -3.80
CA ILE A 238 9.03 9.40 -4.71
C ILE A 238 10.28 9.29 -5.59
N VAL A 239 10.82 8.08 -5.71
CA VAL A 239 11.94 7.76 -6.59
C VAL A 239 11.63 6.47 -7.36
N HIS A 240 12.21 6.35 -8.55
CA HIS A 240 12.14 5.16 -9.38
C HIS A 240 13.55 4.62 -9.60
N SER A 241 13.72 3.30 -9.53
CA SER A 241 15.03 2.68 -9.65
C SER A 241 14.91 1.34 -10.34
N GLU A 242 15.88 0.99 -11.19
CA GLU A 242 15.92 -0.30 -11.87
C GLU A 242 15.99 -1.50 -10.93
N ASN A 243 16.58 -1.32 -9.74
CA ASN A 243 16.59 -2.37 -8.73
C ASN A 243 16.65 -1.78 -7.31
N VAL A 244 15.51 -1.82 -6.63
CA VAL A 244 15.33 -1.28 -5.28
C VAL A 244 15.87 -2.23 -4.20
N ALA A 245 16.13 -3.49 -4.56
CA ALA A 245 16.70 -4.51 -3.69
C ALA A 245 18.23 -4.60 -3.79
N THR A 246 18.89 -3.57 -4.33
CA THR A 246 20.36 -3.51 -4.38
C THR A 246 20.95 -2.70 -3.24
N LYS A 247 22.09 -3.15 -2.72
CA LYS A 247 22.93 -2.38 -1.80
C LYS A 247 23.27 -0.99 -2.35
N ARG A 248 23.53 -0.87 -3.66
CA ARG A 248 23.80 0.43 -4.32
C ARG A 248 22.62 1.41 -4.17
N PHE A 249 21.39 0.96 -4.43
CA PHE A 249 20.22 1.82 -4.24
C PHE A 249 20.07 2.25 -2.78
N TRP A 250 20.21 1.31 -1.84
CA TRP A 250 20.06 1.59 -0.40
C TRP A 250 21.13 2.54 0.14
N ASN A 251 22.37 2.39 -0.33
CA ASN A 251 23.48 3.25 0.08
C ASN A 251 23.32 4.72 -0.34
N ASN A 252 22.48 5.01 -1.33
CA ASN A 252 22.17 6.39 -1.70
C ASN A 252 21.31 7.11 -0.65
N TYR A 253 20.68 6.37 0.29
CA TYR A 253 19.75 6.90 1.27
C TYR A 253 20.18 6.48 2.68
N THR A 254 20.98 7.32 3.34
CA THR A 254 21.52 7.05 4.68
C THR A 254 20.46 6.71 5.72
N CYS A 255 19.27 7.31 5.63
CA CYS A 255 18.13 7.00 6.49
C CYS A 255 17.70 5.53 6.47
N LEU A 256 17.82 4.84 5.33
CA LEU A 256 17.46 3.43 5.21
C LEU A 256 18.45 2.57 5.99
N ILE A 257 19.74 2.88 5.87
CA ILE A 257 20.80 2.17 6.58
C ILE A 257 20.71 2.42 8.09
N GLU A 258 20.47 3.67 8.50
CA GLU A 258 20.35 4.06 9.91
C GLU A 258 19.17 3.36 10.60
N GLU A 259 18.01 3.26 9.95
CA GLU A 259 16.75 2.85 10.60
C GLU A 259 16.33 1.39 10.31
N LEU A 260 16.90 0.76 9.27
CA LEU A 260 16.60 -0.63 8.89
C LEU A 260 17.86 -1.50 8.89
N GLY A 261 18.96 -0.97 8.35
CA GLY A 261 20.23 -1.67 8.21
C GLY A 261 20.67 -1.78 6.75
N SER A 262 21.83 -2.41 6.53
CA SER A 262 22.39 -2.62 5.19
C SER A 262 21.82 -3.87 4.52
N LEU A 263 21.64 -3.80 3.20
CA LEU A 263 21.33 -4.98 2.39
C LEU A 263 22.58 -5.81 2.09
N ALA A 264 22.37 -7.10 1.84
CA ALA A 264 23.41 -7.99 1.33
C ALA A 264 23.75 -7.69 -0.13
N GLU A 265 24.93 -8.12 -0.57
CA GLU A 265 25.30 -8.04 -1.99
C GLU A 265 24.55 -9.09 -2.80
N GLY A 266 23.81 -8.62 -3.81
CA GLY A 266 23.28 -9.45 -4.89
C GLY A 266 22.42 -10.65 -4.48
N ILE A 267 21.15 -10.42 -4.11
CA ILE A 267 20.15 -11.49 -4.19
C ILE A 267 19.63 -11.53 -5.63
N ASN A 268 20.01 -12.55 -6.40
CA ASN A 268 19.56 -12.71 -7.79
C ASN A 268 18.40 -13.71 -7.92
N LYS A 269 18.15 -14.52 -6.89
CA LYS A 269 17.05 -15.49 -6.85
C LYS A 269 16.41 -15.53 -5.48
N ILE A 270 15.09 -15.60 -5.48
CA ILE A 270 14.27 -15.65 -4.27
C ILE A 270 14.14 -17.11 -3.86
N LYS A 271 14.51 -17.43 -2.61
CA LYS A 271 14.38 -18.79 -2.09
C LYS A 271 12.89 -19.19 -2.06
N PRO A 272 12.50 -20.39 -2.53
CA PRO A 272 11.10 -20.82 -2.51
C PRO A 272 10.45 -20.81 -1.13
N GLU A 273 11.23 -21.02 -0.06
CA GLU A 273 10.73 -20.92 1.32
C GLU A 273 10.22 -19.51 1.66
N TYR A 274 10.90 -18.47 1.16
CA TYR A 274 10.50 -17.08 1.40
C TYR A 274 9.17 -16.75 0.71
N LEU A 275 8.98 -17.20 -0.54
CA LEU A 275 7.71 -17.00 -1.25
C LEU A 275 6.52 -17.61 -0.49
N ARG A 276 6.69 -18.85 0.01
CA ARG A 276 5.66 -19.50 0.84
C ARG A 276 5.36 -18.71 2.10
N SER A 277 6.39 -18.19 2.77
CA SER A 277 6.22 -17.34 3.96
C SER A 277 5.51 -16.02 3.65
N PHE A 278 5.82 -15.37 2.52
CA PHE A 278 5.19 -14.10 2.13
C PHE A 278 3.73 -14.26 1.70
N GLN A 279 3.36 -15.45 1.22
CA GLN A 279 2.00 -15.76 0.78
C GLN A 279 1.14 -16.37 1.88
N PHE A 280 1.71 -16.68 3.04
CA PHE A 280 0.97 -17.28 4.15
C PHE A 280 -0.05 -16.30 4.71
N GLU A 281 -1.29 -16.77 4.89
CA GLU A 281 -2.37 -16.01 5.51
C GLU A 281 -3.03 -16.85 6.60
N SER A 282 -3.11 -16.27 7.80
CA SER A 282 -3.89 -16.85 8.90
C SER A 282 -5.37 -16.79 8.55
N ARG A 283 -6.05 -17.93 8.61
CA ARG A 283 -7.50 -18.02 8.40
C ARG A 283 -8.21 -18.20 9.73
N LEU A 284 -9.37 -17.57 9.88
CA LEU A 284 -10.27 -17.84 10.99
C LEU A 284 -10.78 -19.27 10.92
N MET A 285 -11.07 -19.87 12.08
CA MET A 285 -11.61 -21.22 12.14
C MET A 285 -13.00 -21.29 11.49
N LEU A 286 -13.23 -22.36 10.73
CA LEU A 286 -14.54 -22.64 10.15
C LEU A 286 -15.61 -22.79 11.25
N SER A 287 -16.85 -22.44 10.92
CA SER A 287 -18.00 -22.58 11.82
C SER A 287 -17.93 -21.76 13.12
N THR A 288 -17.20 -20.64 13.11
CA THR A 288 -17.18 -19.68 14.23
C THR A 288 -17.93 -18.41 13.88
N TRP A 289 -18.64 -17.82 14.86
CA TRP A 289 -19.29 -16.52 14.68
C TRP A 289 -18.23 -15.42 14.65
N ILE A 290 -18.27 -14.59 13.60
CA ILE A 290 -17.32 -13.49 13.43
C ILE A 290 -18.01 -12.18 13.83
N VAL A 291 -17.45 -11.50 14.83
CA VAL A 291 -17.88 -10.16 15.24
C VAL A 291 -16.81 -9.16 14.81
N VAL A 292 -17.19 -8.21 13.94
CA VAL A 292 -16.30 -7.13 13.52
C VAL A 292 -16.58 -5.89 14.36
N ARG A 293 -15.59 -5.47 15.15
CA ARG A 293 -15.63 -4.22 15.90
C ARG A 293 -14.88 -3.12 15.15
N VAL A 294 -15.55 -2.00 14.91
CA VAL A 294 -14.93 -0.77 14.39
C VAL A 294 -14.73 0.18 15.57
N ASP A 295 -13.50 0.64 15.76
CA ASP A 295 -13.13 1.51 16.88
C ASP A 295 -12.29 2.70 16.38
N GLY A 296 -12.53 3.88 16.96
CA GLY A 296 -11.89 5.13 16.57
C GLY A 296 -10.52 5.28 17.22
N CYS A 297 -9.46 5.30 16.42
CA CYS A 297 -8.12 5.59 16.90
C CYS A 297 -7.96 7.10 17.15
N HIS A 298 -7.53 7.50 18.36
CA HIS A 298 -7.36 8.92 18.75
C HIS A 298 -8.57 9.82 18.48
N PHE A 299 -9.79 9.27 18.53
CA PHE A 299 -11.01 9.99 18.15
C PHE A 299 -11.26 11.26 18.97
N HIS A 300 -10.75 11.34 20.21
CA HIS A 300 -10.81 12.56 21.02
C HIS A 300 -10.11 13.75 20.34
N ARG A 301 -8.93 13.56 19.73
CA ARG A 301 -8.21 14.63 19.02
C ARG A 301 -8.96 15.02 17.76
N PHE A 302 -9.45 14.03 17.02
CA PHE A 302 -10.28 14.28 15.84
C PHE A 302 -11.49 15.17 16.18
N CYS A 303 -12.19 14.88 17.29
CA CYS A 303 -13.30 15.72 17.76
C CYS A 303 -12.85 17.14 18.11
N GLU A 304 -11.70 17.30 18.78
CA GLU A 304 -11.15 18.61 19.15
C GLU A 304 -10.76 19.44 17.93
N ASP A 305 -10.01 18.84 17.00
CA ASP A 305 -9.50 19.49 15.79
C ASP A 305 -10.63 19.94 14.85
N ASN A 306 -11.80 19.29 14.94
CA ASN A 306 -12.97 19.59 14.09
C ASN A 306 -14.13 20.24 14.87
N GLY A 307 -13.91 20.67 16.12
CA GLY A 307 -14.89 21.46 16.88
C GLY A 307 -16.18 20.72 17.28
N PHE A 308 -16.12 19.40 17.44
CA PHE A 308 -17.28 18.59 17.84
C PHE A 308 -17.72 18.94 19.27
N GLN A 309 -19.04 18.99 19.49
CA GLN A 309 -19.61 19.29 20.81
C GLN A 309 -19.41 18.12 21.79
N LYS A 310 -18.81 18.41 22.96
CA LYS A 310 -18.63 17.43 24.04
C LYS A 310 -19.82 17.50 25.02
N PRO A 311 -20.26 16.38 25.64
CA PRO A 311 -19.74 15.03 25.48
C PRO A 311 -20.29 14.28 24.26
N ASN A 312 -21.40 14.75 23.69
CA ASN A 312 -22.12 14.09 22.60
C ASN A 312 -22.46 15.10 21.51
N ASP A 313 -21.82 14.96 20.35
CA ASP A 313 -22.16 15.72 19.16
C ASP A 313 -23.26 14.98 18.38
N GLU A 314 -24.42 15.61 18.24
CA GLU A 314 -25.59 14.97 17.62
C GLU A 314 -25.36 14.64 16.14
N GLN A 315 -24.60 15.47 15.42
CA GLN A 315 -24.29 15.24 14.00
C GLN A 315 -23.34 14.05 13.84
N ALA A 316 -22.34 13.96 14.72
CA ALA A 316 -21.44 12.82 14.79
C ALA A 316 -22.18 11.50 15.04
N LEU A 317 -23.11 11.50 16.00
CA LEU A 317 -23.90 10.32 16.36
C LEU A 317 -24.83 9.89 15.22
N LYS A 318 -25.44 10.84 14.53
CA LYS A 318 -26.23 10.58 13.31
C LYS A 318 -25.39 9.97 12.21
N LEU A 319 -24.18 10.49 11.97
CA LEU A 319 -23.24 9.94 10.99
C LEU A 319 -22.84 8.50 11.33
N MET A 320 -22.46 8.22 12.58
CA MET A 320 -22.10 6.87 13.03
C MET A 320 -23.27 5.88 12.92
N THR A 321 -24.51 6.36 13.14
CA THR A 321 -25.72 5.55 12.95
C THR A 321 -25.93 5.20 11.48
N LEU A 322 -25.71 6.14 10.57
CA LEU A 322 -25.73 5.91 9.11
C LEU A 322 -24.69 4.86 8.68
N VAL A 323 -23.46 4.96 9.20
CA VAL A 323 -22.40 3.96 8.96
C VAL A 323 -22.84 2.57 9.44
N ARG A 324 -23.48 2.48 10.62
CA ARG A 324 -23.99 1.22 11.16
C ARG A 324 -25.02 0.56 10.23
N PHE A 325 -25.93 1.33 9.66
CA PHE A 325 -26.91 0.82 8.69
C PHE A 325 -26.27 0.32 7.39
N LEU A 326 -25.24 1.03 6.89
CA LEU A 326 -24.48 0.62 5.71
C LEU A 326 -23.74 -0.70 5.94
N CYS A 327 -23.05 -0.84 7.09
CA CYS A 327 -22.39 -2.09 7.46
C CYS A 327 -23.39 -3.26 7.55
N TRP A 328 -24.60 -3.04 8.08
CA TRP A 328 -25.61 -4.09 8.21
C TRP A 328 -26.19 -4.55 6.87
N ARG A 329 -26.38 -3.63 5.91
CA ARG A 329 -26.78 -3.98 4.52
C ARG A 329 -25.71 -4.80 3.80
N CYS A 330 -24.43 -4.44 3.94
CA CYS A 330 -23.33 -5.19 3.32
C CYS A 330 -23.22 -6.63 3.88
N LEU A 331 -23.42 -6.82 5.19
CA LEU A 331 -23.37 -8.14 5.82
C LEU A 331 -24.56 -9.04 5.45
N ARG A 332 -25.77 -8.49 5.21
CA ARG A 332 -26.92 -9.27 4.73
C ARG A 332 -26.74 -9.78 3.30
N ILE A 333 -26.07 -9.01 2.42
CA ILE A 333 -25.81 -9.43 1.04
C ILE A 333 -24.87 -10.65 1.02
N LEU A 334 -23.91 -10.73 1.94
CA LEU A 334 -23.01 -11.89 2.09
C LEU A 334 -23.71 -13.15 2.64
N SER A 335 -24.76 -12.99 3.45
CA SER A 335 -25.56 -14.12 3.95
C SER A 335 -26.50 -14.74 2.91
N LEU A 336 -26.79 -14.03 1.80
CA LEU A 336 -27.71 -14.50 0.76
C LEU A 336 -27.00 -15.27 -0.37
N HIS A 337 -25.69 -15.50 -0.28
CA HIS A 337 -24.91 -16.30 -1.25
C HIS A 337 -24.28 -17.56 -0.65
N MET A 338 -24.63 -17.91 0.59
CA MET A 338 -24.35 -19.23 1.19
C MET A 338 -25.66 -19.90 1.63
N GLY A 339 -26.58 -20.04 0.67
CA GLY A 339 -27.79 -20.86 0.78
C GLY A 339 -27.69 -22.06 -0.14
#